data_AF-A0A349UXF6-F1
#
_entry.id   AF-A0A349UXF6-F1
#
_cell.length_a   1.000
_cell.length_b   1.000
_cell.length_c   1.000
_cell.angle_alpha   90.00
_cell.angle_beta   90.00
_cell.angle_gamma   90.00
#
_symmetry.space_group_name_H-M   'P 1'
#
loop_
_entity.id
_entity.type
_entity.pdbx_description
1 polymer ?
#
loop_
_entity_poly.entity_id
_entity_poly.type
_entity_poly.pdbx_seq_one_letter_code
_entity_poly.pdbx_strand_id
1 'polypeptide(L)'
;MASGSEIGQAAVDQALEAFQSRQQMVHLLPEIDPDLAVEVQDLVMMNLAPDYGGVAGYWWTLASNRDMVLSCLLENMFTSSGATLDLSGGAEQVAYLGWMLRVGQKGIGAMDEVTPWHESFSELIPTVVIRDKLLASEQKGDWSAMTMINTGVRYIVMGLPWQITKEEGVTLFGVPLEALLADNSGQKLAGAMVVSATRDTSRMINQLRERLSSRGRLLRSADLVWLGPTGSGVALGETERLSADFSTPLGQRRIVFAIRSPGST
;
A
#
# COMPACT_ATOMS: atom_id res chain seq x y z
N MET A 1 -5.68 -27.93 -24.34
CA MET A 1 -5.89 -27.27 -23.04
C MET A 1 -4.53 -26.93 -22.51
N ALA A 2 -4.27 -25.68 -22.15
CA ALA A 2 -2.99 -25.29 -21.56
C ALA A 2 -2.81 -26.01 -20.23
N SER A 3 -1.57 -26.42 -19.92
CA SER A 3 -1.25 -26.99 -18.61
C SER A 3 -1.27 -25.88 -17.54
N GLY A 4 -1.46 -26.25 -16.26
CA GLY A 4 -1.46 -25.27 -15.16
C GLY A 4 -0.17 -24.42 -15.08
N SER A 5 0.97 -24.99 -15.49
CA SER A 5 2.25 -24.29 -15.58
C SER A 5 2.28 -23.23 -16.67
N GLU A 6 1.62 -23.46 -17.82
CA GLU A 6 1.53 -22.49 -18.91
C GLU A 6 0.62 -21.32 -18.55
N ILE A 7 -0.47 -21.60 -17.83
CA ILE A 7 -1.39 -20.56 -17.33
C ILE A 7 -0.69 -19.68 -16.29
N GLY A 8 0.04 -20.28 -15.35
CA GLY A 8 0.81 -19.55 -14.35
C GLY A 8 1.87 -18.64 -14.97
N GLN A 9 2.64 -19.12 -15.95
CA GLN A 9 3.65 -18.30 -16.62
C GLN A 9 3.01 -17.14 -17.40
N ALA A 10 1.92 -17.39 -18.12
CA ALA A 10 1.20 -16.34 -18.83
C ALA A 10 0.66 -15.26 -17.87
N ALA A 11 0.22 -15.64 -16.68
CA ALA A 11 -0.21 -14.71 -15.65
C ALA A 11 0.96 -13.85 -15.11
N VAL A 12 2.15 -14.44 -14.91
CA VAL A 12 3.36 -13.70 -14.53
C VAL A 12 3.74 -12.68 -15.60
N ASP A 13 3.78 -13.11 -16.86
CA ASP A 13 4.19 -12.24 -17.98
C ASP A 13 3.24 -11.05 -18.14
N GLN A 14 1.93 -11.29 -18.08
CA GLN A 14 0.92 -10.23 -18.16
C GLN A 14 0.95 -9.28 -16.95
N ALA A 15 1.18 -9.81 -15.74
CA ALA A 15 1.29 -8.98 -14.54
C ALA A 15 2.55 -8.09 -14.58
N LEU A 16 3.67 -8.62 -15.08
CA LEU A 16 4.89 -7.84 -15.31
C LEU A 16 4.68 -6.77 -16.38
N GLU A 17 4.05 -7.12 -17.51
CA GLU A 17 3.73 -6.16 -18.56
C GLU A 17 2.81 -5.03 -18.04
N ALA A 18 1.79 -5.36 -17.22
CA ALA A 18 0.93 -4.37 -16.59
C ALA A 18 1.72 -3.43 -15.67
N PHE A 19 2.66 -3.97 -14.89
CA PHE A 19 3.53 -3.17 -14.02
C PHE A 19 4.52 -2.30 -14.81
N GLN A 20 5.04 -2.76 -15.94
CA GLN A 20 6.01 -2.01 -16.72
C GLN A 20 5.33 -0.93 -17.58
N SER A 21 4.26 -1.28 -18.28
CA SER A 21 3.54 -0.37 -19.18
C SER A 21 2.79 0.72 -18.40
N ARG A 22 2.32 0.43 -17.18
CA ARG A 22 1.45 1.30 -16.38
C ARG A 22 0.24 1.80 -17.18
N GLN A 23 -0.25 0.96 -18.07
CA GLN A 23 -1.47 1.18 -18.85
C GLN A 23 -2.61 0.39 -18.23
N GLN A 24 -3.83 0.89 -18.36
CA GLN A 24 -4.98 0.09 -18.00
C GLN A 24 -5.06 -1.11 -18.96
N MET A 25 -5.12 -2.31 -18.39
CA MET A 25 -5.20 -3.56 -19.12
C MET A 25 -6.51 -3.61 -19.92
N VAL A 26 -6.38 -3.94 -21.20
CA VAL A 26 -7.51 -4.16 -22.12
C VAL A 26 -7.93 -5.63 -22.12
N HIS A 27 -6.98 -6.54 -21.86
CA HIS A 27 -7.23 -7.96 -21.74
C HIS A 27 -7.32 -8.37 -20.27
N LEU A 28 -8.20 -9.33 -19.99
CA LEU A 28 -8.36 -9.88 -18.65
C LEU A 28 -7.15 -10.75 -18.32
N LEU A 29 -6.71 -10.68 -17.05
CA LEU A 29 -5.77 -11.66 -16.53
C LEU A 29 -6.42 -13.04 -16.50
N PRO A 30 -5.64 -14.13 -16.66
CA PRO A 30 -6.17 -15.48 -16.54
C PRO A 30 -6.89 -15.70 -15.21
N GLU A 31 -8.05 -16.35 -15.25
CA GLU A 31 -8.75 -16.80 -14.05
C GLU A 31 -7.96 -17.97 -13.44
N ILE A 32 -7.38 -17.73 -12.26
CA ILE A 32 -6.57 -18.70 -11.53
C ILE A 32 -7.03 -18.77 -10.08
N ASP A 33 -6.77 -19.91 -9.44
CA ASP A 33 -7.06 -20.09 -8.02
C ASP A 33 -6.23 -19.14 -7.13
N PRO A 34 -6.68 -18.88 -5.89
CA PRO A 34 -6.01 -17.95 -5.00
C PRO A 34 -4.56 -18.31 -4.65
N ASP A 35 -4.23 -19.60 -4.53
CA ASP A 35 -2.89 -20.05 -4.15
C ASP A 35 -1.92 -19.80 -5.30
N LEU A 36 -2.34 -20.08 -6.55
CA LEU A 36 -1.55 -19.75 -7.72
C LEU A 36 -1.40 -18.23 -7.91
N ALA A 37 -2.42 -17.42 -7.62
CA ALA A 37 -2.31 -15.95 -7.67
C ALA A 37 -1.27 -15.39 -6.69
N VAL A 38 -1.15 -16.04 -5.52
CA VAL A 38 -0.11 -15.77 -4.55
C VAL A 38 1.28 -16.06 -5.12
N GLU A 39 1.47 -17.23 -5.73
CA GLU A 39 2.74 -17.62 -6.35
C GLU A 39 3.13 -16.69 -7.49
N VAL A 40 2.16 -16.31 -8.34
CA VAL A 40 2.36 -15.33 -9.41
C VAL A 40 2.85 -14.00 -8.83
N GLN A 41 2.22 -13.49 -7.77
CA GLN A 41 2.68 -12.25 -7.11
C GLN A 41 4.13 -12.38 -6.61
N ASP A 42 4.48 -13.49 -5.96
CA ASP A 42 5.84 -13.70 -5.47
C ASP A 42 6.87 -13.73 -6.62
N LEU A 43 6.54 -14.36 -7.75
CA LEU A 43 7.38 -14.36 -8.95
C LEU A 43 7.50 -12.98 -9.60
N VAL A 44 6.41 -12.22 -9.66
CA VAL A 44 6.43 -10.82 -10.15
C VAL A 44 7.35 -9.98 -9.26
N MET A 45 7.23 -10.09 -7.93
CA MET A 45 8.11 -9.35 -7.01
C MET A 45 9.58 -9.76 -7.15
N MET A 46 9.86 -11.05 -7.36
CA MET A 46 11.22 -11.53 -7.61
C MET A 46 11.81 -10.95 -8.90
N ASN A 47 11.03 -10.83 -9.96
CA ASN A 47 11.46 -10.24 -11.23
C ASN A 47 11.67 -8.72 -11.14
N LEU A 48 10.94 -8.02 -10.26
CA LEU A 48 11.09 -6.57 -10.06
C LEU A 48 12.21 -6.20 -9.07
N ALA A 49 12.63 -7.11 -8.20
CA ALA A 49 13.61 -6.86 -7.17
C ALA A 49 14.96 -6.28 -7.66
N PRO A 50 15.51 -6.65 -8.84
CA PRO A 50 16.74 -6.05 -9.35
C PRO A 50 16.67 -4.53 -9.53
N ASP A 51 15.50 -4.01 -9.95
CA ASP A 51 15.30 -2.59 -10.23
C ASP A 51 14.68 -1.83 -9.05
N TYR A 52 13.88 -2.52 -8.24
CA TYR A 52 13.10 -1.92 -7.17
C TYR A 52 13.60 -2.23 -5.76
N GLY A 53 14.61 -3.08 -5.63
CA GLY A 53 15.13 -3.54 -4.34
C GLY A 53 14.26 -4.59 -3.66
N GLY A 54 14.60 -4.90 -2.41
CA GLY A 54 13.90 -5.91 -1.62
C GLY A 54 12.50 -5.45 -1.19
N VAL A 55 11.71 -6.40 -0.68
CA VAL A 55 10.46 -6.05 0.04
C VAL A 55 10.84 -5.32 1.33
N ALA A 56 10.32 -4.11 1.52
CA ALA A 56 10.53 -3.25 2.69
C ALA A 56 9.24 -2.97 3.47
N GLY A 57 8.10 -3.47 2.99
CA GLY A 57 6.85 -3.31 3.71
C GLY A 57 5.67 -3.94 2.99
N TYR A 58 4.50 -3.70 3.56
CA TYR A 58 3.24 -4.28 3.13
C TYR A 58 2.10 -3.27 3.17
N TRP A 59 1.36 -3.23 2.08
CA TRP A 59 0.10 -2.53 1.95
C TRP A 59 -1.04 -3.54 1.89
N TRP A 60 -2.22 -3.18 2.37
CA TRP A 60 -3.39 -4.03 2.20
C TRP A 60 -4.62 -3.21 1.82
N THR A 61 -5.53 -3.87 1.11
CA THR A 61 -6.86 -3.37 0.75
C THR A 61 -7.85 -4.53 0.80
N LEU A 62 -9.14 -4.25 0.59
CA LEU A 62 -10.16 -5.29 0.46
C LEU A 62 -10.56 -5.48 -1.02
N ALA A 63 -10.75 -6.73 -1.42
CA ALA A 63 -11.44 -7.08 -2.66
C ALA A 63 -12.97 -6.91 -2.50
N SER A 64 -13.74 -7.08 -3.59
CA SER A 64 -15.22 -6.95 -3.56
C SER A 64 -15.88 -7.94 -2.59
N ASN A 65 -15.28 -9.11 -2.42
CA ASN A 65 -15.74 -10.14 -1.48
C ASN A 65 -15.33 -9.86 -0.02
N ARG A 66 -14.67 -8.72 0.25
CA ARG A 66 -14.13 -8.29 1.55
C ARG A 66 -12.91 -9.09 2.05
N ASP A 67 -12.31 -9.92 1.23
CA ASP A 67 -11.04 -10.55 1.57
C ASP A 67 -9.89 -9.55 1.47
N MET A 68 -8.95 -9.64 2.42
CA MET A 68 -7.73 -8.84 2.42
C MET A 68 -6.85 -9.23 1.23
N VAL A 69 -6.55 -8.26 0.37
CA VAL A 69 -5.51 -8.36 -0.64
C VAL A 69 -4.25 -7.70 -0.10
N LEU A 70 -3.16 -8.46 -0.05
CA LEU A 70 -1.86 -7.99 0.41
C LEU A 70 -1.00 -7.57 -0.78
N SER A 71 -0.29 -6.46 -0.64
CA SER A 71 0.70 -5.98 -1.60
C SER A 71 2.07 -5.84 -0.95
N CYS A 72 3.09 -6.31 -1.65
CA CYS A 72 4.48 -6.13 -1.25
C CYS A 72 4.95 -4.74 -1.69
N LEU A 73 5.63 -4.02 -0.81
CA LEU A 73 6.19 -2.71 -1.07
C LEU A 73 7.70 -2.87 -1.23
N LEU A 74 8.23 -2.52 -2.40
CA LEU A 74 9.66 -2.62 -2.69
C LEU A 74 10.37 -1.32 -2.31
N GLU A 75 11.66 -1.40 -1.95
CA GLU A 75 12.46 -0.27 -1.44
C GLU A 75 12.36 1.00 -2.30
N ASN A 76 12.47 0.88 -3.63
CA ASN A 76 12.44 2.02 -4.54
C ASN A 76 11.03 2.51 -4.89
N MET A 77 9.97 1.96 -4.27
CA MET A 77 8.63 2.55 -4.31
C MET A 77 8.48 3.70 -3.31
N PHE A 78 9.33 3.75 -2.28
CA PHE A 78 9.27 4.77 -1.25
C PHE A 78 9.95 6.05 -1.71
N THR A 79 9.32 7.17 -1.40
CA THR A 79 9.83 8.51 -1.67
C THR A 79 9.48 9.45 -0.52
N SER A 80 10.03 10.66 -0.51
CA SER A 80 9.84 11.61 0.58
C SER A 80 8.93 12.78 0.19
N SER A 81 8.40 13.48 1.19
CA SER A 81 7.90 14.84 1.00
C SER A 81 8.90 15.70 0.21
N GLY A 82 8.40 16.48 -0.74
CA GLY A 82 9.16 17.24 -1.73
C GLY A 82 9.32 16.53 -3.08
N ALA A 83 8.96 15.25 -3.19
CA ALA A 83 9.11 14.49 -4.42
C ALA A 83 8.24 15.00 -5.57
N THR A 84 8.75 14.82 -6.79
CA THR A 84 7.97 14.91 -8.03
C THR A 84 7.76 13.49 -8.55
N LEU A 85 6.51 13.12 -8.77
CA LEU A 85 6.10 11.79 -9.21
C LEU A 85 5.69 11.87 -10.67
N ASP A 86 6.14 10.92 -11.49
CA ASP A 86 5.73 10.85 -12.88
C ASP A 86 4.34 10.18 -13.01
N LEU A 87 3.45 10.79 -13.80
CA LEU A 87 2.17 10.17 -14.16
C LEU A 87 2.38 8.84 -14.90
N SER A 88 1.37 7.97 -14.85
CA SER A 88 1.23 6.85 -15.78
C SER A 88 0.80 7.38 -17.14
N GLY A 89 1.39 6.85 -18.21
CA GLY A 89 1.04 7.24 -19.58
C GLY A 89 -0.31 6.70 -20.06
N GLY A 90 -1.00 5.82 -19.30
CA GLY A 90 -2.26 5.23 -19.76
C GLY A 90 -3.16 4.57 -18.70
N ALA A 91 -2.82 4.62 -17.41
CA ALA A 91 -3.71 4.23 -16.31
C ALA A 91 -4.07 5.46 -15.49
N GLU A 92 -5.28 5.48 -14.90
CA GLU A 92 -5.66 6.51 -13.93
C GLU A 92 -4.87 6.29 -12.62
N GLN A 93 -4.21 7.33 -12.12
CA GLN A 93 -3.54 7.30 -10.81
C GLN A 93 -4.47 7.73 -9.70
N VAL A 94 -4.37 7.07 -8.55
CA VAL A 94 -5.21 7.34 -7.40
C VAL A 94 -4.35 7.45 -6.15
N ALA A 95 -4.55 8.52 -5.38
CA ALA A 95 -3.92 8.73 -4.09
C ALA A 95 -4.80 8.24 -2.94
N TYR A 96 -4.17 7.56 -2.00
CA TYR A 96 -4.71 7.19 -0.70
C TYR A 96 -3.84 7.84 0.37
N LEU A 97 -4.39 8.82 1.09
CA LEU A 97 -3.76 9.36 2.32
C LEU A 97 -3.70 8.29 3.38
N GLY A 98 -2.83 8.37 4.40
CA GLY A 98 -2.80 7.47 5.57
C GLY A 98 -1.58 7.45 6.46
N TRP A 99 -1.43 6.32 7.15
CA TRP A 99 -0.31 6.05 8.03
C TRP A 99 0.30 4.67 7.78
N MET A 100 1.62 4.64 7.73
CA MET A 100 2.42 3.43 7.86
C MET A 100 2.91 3.32 9.30
N LEU A 101 3.05 2.10 9.79
CA LEU A 101 3.72 1.77 11.04
C LEU A 101 5.07 1.15 10.73
N ARG A 102 6.11 1.55 11.46
CA ARG A 102 7.40 0.87 11.39
C ARG A 102 7.49 -0.22 12.44
N VAL A 103 7.76 -1.45 12.00
CA VAL A 103 8.01 -2.57 12.91
C VAL A 103 9.25 -2.32 13.74
N GLY A 104 9.14 -2.51 15.06
CA GLY A 104 10.24 -2.32 16.00
C GLY A 104 11.36 -3.35 15.83
N GLN A 105 12.46 -3.15 16.57
CA GLN A 105 13.72 -3.89 16.41
C GLN A 105 13.61 -5.42 16.52
N LYS A 106 12.60 -5.92 17.25
CA LYS A 106 12.41 -7.36 17.47
C LYS A 106 11.69 -8.06 16.31
N GLY A 107 11.17 -7.31 15.33
CA GLY A 107 10.24 -7.87 14.35
C GLY A 107 8.90 -8.29 14.99
N ILE A 108 8.02 -8.87 14.18
CA ILE A 108 6.75 -9.45 14.61
C ILE A 108 6.66 -10.87 14.05
N GLY A 109 7.11 -11.84 14.84
CA GLY A 109 7.00 -13.27 14.53
C GLY A 109 5.71 -13.86 15.10
N ALA A 110 5.81 -14.41 16.31
CA ALA A 110 4.69 -14.78 17.16
C ALA A 110 4.43 -13.66 18.18
N MET A 111 3.39 -12.83 18.03
CA MET A 111 2.91 -12.06 19.17
C MET A 111 2.20 -13.02 20.11
N ASP A 112 2.59 -13.02 21.37
CA ASP A 112 1.73 -13.56 22.42
C ASP A 112 0.41 -12.78 22.39
N GLU A 113 -0.73 -13.46 22.45
CA GLU A 113 -2.07 -12.84 22.42
C GLU A 113 -2.27 -11.73 23.46
N VAL A 114 -1.41 -11.70 24.49
CA VAL A 114 -1.45 -10.77 25.62
C VAL A 114 -0.75 -9.44 25.32
N THR A 115 0.20 -9.39 24.37
CA THR A 115 0.97 -8.17 24.10
C THR A 115 0.15 -7.22 23.22
N PRO A 116 -0.07 -5.95 23.61
CA PRO A 116 -0.76 -4.99 22.75
C PRO A 116 -0.04 -4.82 21.42
N TRP A 117 -0.80 -4.85 20.31
CA TRP A 117 -0.23 -4.79 18.96
C TRP A 117 0.70 -3.59 18.73
N HIS A 118 0.35 -2.43 19.31
CA HIS A 118 1.08 -1.18 19.11
C HIS A 118 2.49 -1.20 19.71
N GLU A 119 2.74 -2.05 20.73
CA GLU A 119 4.09 -2.22 21.29
C GLU A 119 5.08 -2.87 20.31
N SER A 120 4.58 -3.44 19.22
CA SER A 120 5.42 -4.02 18.17
C SER A 120 5.92 -3.00 17.15
N PHE A 121 5.50 -1.74 17.25
CA PHE A 121 5.82 -0.69 16.30
C PHE A 121 6.55 0.46 16.99
N SER A 122 7.56 1.00 16.32
CA SER A 122 8.38 2.09 16.86
C SER A 122 7.98 3.46 16.30
N GLU A 123 7.32 3.51 15.15
CA GLU A 123 6.99 4.77 14.48
C GLU A 123 5.61 4.74 13.82
N LEU A 124 4.92 5.88 13.87
CA LEU A 124 3.74 6.20 13.05
C LEU A 124 4.17 7.20 11.98
N ILE A 125 3.94 6.88 10.71
CA ILE A 125 4.48 7.67 9.61
C ILE A 125 3.34 8.15 8.70
N PRO A 126 3.08 9.47 8.61
CA PRO A 126 2.22 10.03 7.59
C PRO A 126 2.62 9.52 6.21
N THR A 127 1.67 9.09 5.41
CA THR A 127 1.96 8.44 4.14
C THR A 127 0.88 8.77 3.10
N VAL A 128 1.28 8.97 1.84
CA VAL A 128 0.37 8.99 0.69
C VAL A 128 0.78 7.85 -0.23
N VAL A 129 -0.13 6.91 -0.47
CA VAL A 129 0.08 5.78 -1.38
C VAL A 129 -0.57 6.09 -2.72
N ILE A 130 0.23 6.00 -3.78
CA ILE A 130 -0.20 6.19 -5.16
C ILE A 130 -0.32 4.83 -5.84
N ARG A 131 -1.48 4.58 -6.42
CA ARG A 131 -1.78 3.36 -7.17
C ARG A 131 -2.19 3.72 -8.59
N ASP A 132 -1.80 2.89 -9.54
CA ASP A 132 -2.36 2.91 -10.89
C ASP A 132 -3.55 1.94 -10.95
N LYS A 133 -4.67 2.37 -11.53
CA LYS A 133 -5.82 1.50 -11.83
C LYS A 133 -5.53 0.64 -13.06
N LEU A 134 -4.72 -0.41 -12.87
CA LEU A 134 -4.26 -1.27 -13.96
C LEU A 134 -5.34 -2.24 -14.46
N LEU A 135 -6.20 -2.78 -13.60
CA LEU A 135 -7.14 -3.83 -14.02
C LEU A 135 -8.24 -3.32 -14.96
N ALA A 136 -8.62 -4.20 -15.89
CA ALA A 136 -9.87 -4.07 -16.64
C ALA A 136 -11.07 -3.95 -15.69
N SER A 137 -12.15 -3.32 -16.16
CA SER A 137 -13.29 -2.96 -15.30
C SER A 137 -13.98 -4.18 -14.68
N GLU A 138 -13.97 -5.30 -15.39
CA GLU A 138 -14.52 -6.60 -15.04
C GLU A 138 -13.79 -7.25 -13.86
N GLN A 139 -12.50 -6.92 -13.66
CA GLN A 139 -11.64 -7.52 -12.63
C GLN A 139 -11.26 -6.54 -11.50
N LYS A 140 -11.77 -5.30 -11.50
CA LYS A 140 -11.38 -4.23 -10.56
C LYS A 140 -11.43 -4.60 -9.06
N GLY A 141 -12.24 -5.56 -8.68
CA GLY A 141 -12.36 -6.05 -7.32
C GLY A 141 -12.21 -7.56 -7.17
N ASP A 142 -11.66 -8.22 -8.19
CA ASP A 142 -11.33 -9.64 -8.14
C ASP A 142 -10.07 -9.87 -7.30
N TRP A 143 -10.15 -10.80 -6.33
CA TRP A 143 -9.07 -10.99 -5.36
C TRP A 143 -7.79 -11.52 -6.02
N SER A 144 -7.91 -12.49 -6.94
CA SER A 144 -6.76 -13.11 -7.62
C SER A 144 -6.09 -12.08 -8.54
N ALA A 145 -6.86 -11.37 -9.36
CA ALA A 145 -6.35 -10.33 -10.25
C ALA A 145 -5.65 -9.20 -9.50
N MET A 146 -6.26 -8.70 -8.42
CA MET A 146 -5.66 -7.68 -7.57
C MET A 146 -4.35 -8.16 -6.93
N THR A 147 -4.27 -9.43 -6.54
CA THR A 147 -3.06 -10.04 -5.96
C THR A 147 -1.93 -10.11 -6.99
N MET A 148 -2.22 -10.64 -8.19
CA MET A 148 -1.22 -10.81 -9.26
C MET A 148 -0.53 -9.51 -9.63
N ILE A 149 -1.28 -8.41 -9.79
CA ILE A 149 -0.71 -7.09 -10.15
C ILE A 149 -0.20 -6.29 -8.95
N ASN A 150 -0.10 -6.92 -7.77
CA ASN A 150 0.31 -6.26 -6.53
C ASN A 150 -0.52 -4.98 -6.22
N THR A 151 -1.80 -5.05 -6.55
CA THR A 151 -2.80 -3.96 -6.51
C THR A 151 -2.42 -2.69 -7.29
N GLY A 152 -1.38 -2.72 -8.12
CA GLY A 152 -0.94 -1.54 -8.89
C GLY A 152 -0.30 -0.45 -8.02
N VAL A 153 0.22 -0.77 -6.83
CA VAL A 153 0.99 0.21 -6.03
C VAL A 153 2.20 0.69 -6.83
N ARG A 154 2.42 2.00 -6.82
CA ARG A 154 3.51 2.64 -7.57
C ARG A 154 4.43 3.45 -6.68
N TYR A 155 3.89 4.39 -5.91
CA TYR A 155 4.68 5.27 -5.05
C TYR A 155 4.13 5.32 -3.63
N ILE A 156 5.02 5.51 -2.67
CA ILE A 156 4.71 5.63 -1.26
C ILE A 156 5.43 6.90 -0.77
N VAL A 157 4.70 8.01 -0.73
CA VAL A 157 5.25 9.30 -0.29
C VAL A 157 5.20 9.37 1.22
N MET A 158 6.37 9.37 1.86
CA MET A 158 6.53 9.34 3.31
C MET A 158 6.72 10.74 3.88
N GLY A 159 6.01 11.02 4.97
CA GLY A 159 6.21 12.19 5.81
C GLY A 159 7.21 11.95 6.93
N LEU A 160 7.43 12.97 7.75
CA LEU A 160 8.25 12.83 8.94
C LEU A 160 7.54 11.95 9.98
N PRO A 161 8.22 10.93 10.54
CA PRO A 161 7.61 10.01 11.49
C PRO A 161 7.36 10.66 12.86
N TRP A 162 6.38 10.13 13.58
CA TRP A 162 6.29 10.24 15.04
C TRP A 162 6.87 8.97 15.65
N GLN A 163 7.73 9.12 16.65
CA GLN A 163 8.13 7.99 17.48
C GLN A 163 6.93 7.56 18.34
N ILE A 164 6.74 6.26 18.47
CA ILE A 164 5.71 5.67 19.33
C ILE A 164 6.42 5.11 20.55
N THR A 165 6.26 5.76 21.70
CA THR A 165 6.61 5.14 22.99
C THR A 165 5.50 4.17 23.42
N LYS A 166 5.81 3.29 24.38
CA LYS A 166 4.83 2.32 24.90
C LYS A 166 3.62 3.04 25.50
N GLU A 167 3.87 4.13 26.23
CA GLU A 167 2.85 4.92 26.91
C GLU A 167 1.98 5.70 25.90
N GLU A 168 2.59 6.25 24.84
CA GLU A 168 1.88 7.03 23.83
C GLU A 168 1.03 6.16 22.89
N GLY A 169 1.42 4.90 22.66
CA GLY A 169 0.71 4.02 21.72
C GLY A 169 -0.77 3.83 22.07
N VAL A 170 -1.09 3.63 23.36
CA VAL A 170 -2.48 3.49 23.82
C VAL A 170 -3.29 4.76 23.53
N THR A 171 -2.73 5.93 23.84
CA THR A 171 -3.41 7.22 23.64
C THR A 171 -3.54 7.56 22.16
N LEU A 172 -2.47 7.38 21.38
CA LEU A 172 -2.39 7.70 19.96
C LEU A 172 -3.43 6.93 19.16
N PHE A 173 -3.56 5.63 19.41
CA PHE A 173 -4.49 4.76 18.68
C PHE A 173 -5.89 4.72 19.29
N GLY A 174 -6.11 5.35 20.45
CA GLY A 174 -7.43 5.48 21.09
C GLY A 174 -8.27 6.65 20.58
N VAL A 175 -7.74 7.48 19.68
CA VAL A 175 -8.41 8.69 19.16
C VAL A 175 -8.45 8.72 17.63
N PRO A 176 -9.24 9.64 17.02
CA PRO A 176 -9.19 9.87 15.59
C PRO A 176 -7.83 10.41 15.13
N LEU A 177 -7.28 9.79 14.08
CA LEU A 177 -6.20 10.30 13.26
C LEU A 177 -6.81 10.86 11.98
N GLU A 178 -6.45 12.08 11.59
CA GLU A 178 -7.06 12.76 10.44
C GLU A 178 -6.03 13.05 9.36
N ALA A 179 -6.43 12.91 8.11
CA ALA A 179 -5.64 13.28 6.95
C ALA A 179 -6.51 14.05 5.94
N LEU A 180 -5.93 15.07 5.30
CA LEU A 180 -6.59 15.89 4.29
C LEU A 180 -5.65 16.09 3.11
N LEU A 181 -6.12 15.83 1.89
CA LEU A 181 -5.43 16.15 0.65
C LEU A 181 -6.02 17.43 0.07
N ALA A 182 -5.16 18.35 -0.32
CA ALA A 182 -5.54 19.57 -1.02
C ALA A 182 -4.64 19.81 -2.24
N ASP A 183 -5.21 20.47 -3.24
CA ASP A 183 -4.48 20.99 -4.40
C ASP A 183 -3.61 22.20 -4.02
N ASN A 184 -2.99 22.83 -5.02
CA ASN A 184 -2.15 24.01 -4.82
C ASN A 184 -2.96 25.27 -4.47
N SER A 185 -4.26 25.30 -4.73
CA SER A 185 -5.15 26.39 -4.35
C SER A 185 -5.65 26.29 -2.89
N GLY A 186 -5.41 25.14 -2.25
CA GLY A 186 -5.94 24.80 -0.93
C GLY A 186 -7.35 24.20 -0.99
N GLN A 187 -7.87 23.91 -2.18
CA GLN A 187 -9.12 23.17 -2.35
C GLN A 187 -8.93 21.75 -1.84
N LYS A 188 -9.85 21.34 -0.96
CA LYS A 188 -9.89 19.98 -0.42
C LYS A 188 -10.29 19.00 -1.51
N LEU A 189 -9.41 18.06 -1.81
CA LEU A 189 -9.63 16.99 -2.79
C LEU A 189 -10.10 15.71 -2.10
N ALA A 190 -9.50 15.36 -0.97
CA ALA A 190 -9.78 14.14 -0.22
C ALA A 190 -9.67 14.39 1.28
N GLY A 191 -10.39 13.60 2.07
CA GLY A 191 -10.19 13.50 3.51
C GLY A 191 -10.23 12.05 3.93
N ALA A 192 -9.51 11.73 5.00
CA ALA A 192 -9.51 10.41 5.60
C ALA A 192 -9.47 10.51 7.13
N MET A 193 -10.21 9.65 7.80
CA MET A 193 -10.26 9.60 9.26
C MET A 193 -10.06 8.17 9.73
N VAL A 194 -8.90 7.98 10.37
CA VAL A 194 -8.41 6.90 11.20
C VAL A 194 -9.05 6.76 12.59
N VAL A 195 -10.11 6.00 12.85
CA VAL A 195 -10.40 5.60 14.25
C VAL A 195 -10.00 4.16 14.44
N SER A 196 -8.80 3.95 15.02
CA SER A 196 -8.27 2.61 15.28
C SER A 196 -8.95 2.01 16.50
N ALA A 197 -10.15 1.45 16.33
CA ALA A 197 -10.69 0.58 17.38
C ALA A 197 -9.69 -0.56 17.63
N THR A 198 -9.12 -0.62 18.84
CA THR A 198 -7.99 -1.51 19.18
C THR A 198 -8.22 -2.96 18.73
N ARG A 199 -9.47 -3.45 18.82
CA ARG A 199 -9.86 -4.80 18.42
C ARG A 199 -9.77 -5.03 16.91
N ASP A 200 -10.15 -4.06 16.09
CA ASP A 200 -10.16 -4.19 14.63
C ASP A 200 -8.72 -4.15 14.08
N THR A 201 -7.88 -3.27 14.62
CA THR A 201 -6.47 -3.16 14.22
C THR A 201 -5.66 -4.38 14.65
N SER A 202 -5.86 -4.89 15.88
CA SER A 202 -5.24 -6.17 16.30
C SER A 202 -5.60 -7.32 15.35
N ARG A 203 -6.88 -7.44 14.98
CA ARG A 203 -7.35 -8.49 14.07
C ARG A 203 -6.71 -8.35 12.70
N MET A 204 -6.63 -7.14 12.16
CA MET A 204 -5.97 -6.86 10.88
C MET A 204 -4.48 -7.23 10.91
N ILE A 205 -3.75 -6.86 11.97
CA ILE A 205 -2.33 -7.18 12.12
C ILE A 205 -2.13 -8.70 12.22
N ASN A 206 -3.00 -9.40 12.96
CA ASN A 206 -2.94 -10.85 13.03
C ASN A 206 -3.25 -11.50 11.68
N GLN A 207 -4.25 -11.04 10.94
CA GLN A 207 -4.56 -11.54 9.60
C GLN A 207 -3.38 -11.32 8.62
N LEU A 208 -2.71 -10.16 8.69
CA LEU A 208 -1.50 -9.89 7.94
C LEU A 208 -0.39 -10.91 8.29
N ARG A 209 -0.16 -11.15 9.59
CA ARG A 209 0.85 -12.11 10.06
C ARG A 209 0.55 -13.53 9.60
N GLU A 210 -0.70 -13.96 9.65
CA GLU A 210 -1.12 -15.28 9.19
C GLU A 210 -0.86 -15.44 7.69
N ARG A 211 -1.22 -14.44 6.87
CA ARG A 211 -0.95 -14.44 5.42
C ARG A 211 0.53 -14.42 5.07
N LEU A 212 1.37 -13.76 5.86
CA LEU A 212 2.82 -13.80 5.67
C LEU A 212 3.38 -15.16 6.09
N SER A 213 2.93 -15.69 7.23
CA SER A 213 3.40 -16.96 7.78
C SER A 213 3.04 -18.13 6.87
N SER A 214 1.86 -18.13 6.24
CA SER A 214 1.47 -19.14 5.25
C SER A 214 2.37 -19.15 4.01
N ARG A 215 3.11 -18.06 3.77
CA ARG A 215 4.13 -17.91 2.72
C ARG A 215 5.56 -18.10 3.24
N GLY A 216 5.74 -18.55 4.48
CA GLY A 216 7.07 -18.67 5.10
C GLY A 216 7.76 -17.33 5.37
N ARG A 217 7.01 -16.23 5.40
CA ARG A 217 7.51 -14.86 5.65
C ARG A 217 7.07 -14.38 7.04
N LEU A 218 7.83 -13.44 7.60
CA LEU A 218 7.53 -12.77 8.86
C LEU A 218 7.68 -11.26 8.66
N LEU A 219 7.04 -10.47 9.53
CA LEU A 219 7.32 -9.03 9.63
C LEU A 219 8.66 -8.85 10.33
N ARG A 220 9.66 -8.34 9.62
CA ARG A 220 11.01 -8.13 10.12
C ARG A 220 11.13 -6.77 10.78
N SER A 221 12.21 -6.58 11.53
CA SER A 221 12.62 -5.27 12.02
C SER A 221 12.61 -4.24 10.89
N ALA A 222 12.09 -3.05 11.17
CA ALA A 222 11.99 -1.91 10.27
C ALA A 222 11.07 -2.06 9.05
N ASP A 223 10.44 -3.23 8.81
CA ASP A 223 9.39 -3.37 7.79
C ASP A 223 8.28 -2.34 8.04
N LEU A 224 7.70 -1.81 6.96
CA LEU A 224 6.61 -0.85 7.01
C LEU A 224 5.27 -1.54 6.80
N VAL A 225 4.28 -1.22 7.63
CA VAL A 225 2.94 -1.84 7.56
C VAL A 225 1.89 -0.75 7.44
N TRP A 226 1.05 -0.84 6.42
CA TRP A 226 -0.08 0.07 6.27
C TRP A 226 -1.09 -0.09 7.40
N LEU A 227 -1.34 0.99 8.15
CA LEU A 227 -2.36 1.03 9.20
C LEU A 227 -3.73 1.42 8.65
N GLY A 228 -3.75 2.23 7.59
CA GLY A 228 -4.99 2.80 7.09
C GLY A 228 -4.78 4.22 6.60
N PRO A 229 -5.76 4.72 5.84
CA PRO A 229 -7.16 4.81 6.16
C PRO A 229 -8.01 4.16 5.08
N THR A 230 -9.27 4.00 5.42
CA THR A 230 -10.30 3.37 4.58
C THR A 230 -11.13 4.40 3.79
N GLY A 231 -10.60 5.61 3.61
CA GLY A 231 -11.25 6.63 2.77
C GLY A 231 -11.16 6.28 1.28
N SER A 232 -12.06 6.85 0.48
CA SER A 232 -12.01 6.71 -0.98
C SER A 232 -10.72 7.32 -1.53
N GLY A 233 -10.04 6.60 -2.39
CA GLY A 233 -8.90 7.15 -3.13
C GLY A 233 -9.35 8.24 -4.09
N VAL A 234 -8.49 9.23 -4.32
CA VAL A 234 -8.78 10.37 -5.20
C VAL A 234 -7.90 10.34 -6.44
N ALA A 235 -8.53 10.52 -7.60
CA ALA A 235 -7.86 10.57 -8.89
C ALA A 235 -6.87 11.73 -8.93
N LEU A 236 -5.65 11.45 -9.39
CA LEU A 236 -4.61 12.44 -9.62
C LEU A 236 -4.66 12.86 -11.08
N GLY A 237 -5.12 14.10 -11.34
CA GLY A 237 -5.16 14.69 -12.68
C GLY A 237 -3.79 15.16 -13.20
N GLU A 238 -3.81 15.88 -14.31
CA GLU A 238 -2.60 16.38 -14.96
C GLU A 238 -2.13 17.71 -14.36
N THR A 239 -0.99 17.68 -13.67
CA THR A 239 -0.21 18.85 -13.22
C THR A 239 -0.75 19.63 -12.01
N GLU A 240 -0.55 19.10 -10.80
CA GLU A 240 -0.72 19.89 -9.57
C GLU A 240 0.35 19.58 -8.51
N ARG A 241 0.71 20.61 -7.75
CA ARG A 241 1.38 20.46 -6.45
C ARG A 241 0.29 20.13 -5.43
N LEU A 242 0.47 19.03 -4.73
CA LEU A 242 -0.48 18.53 -3.74
C LEU A 242 0.12 18.67 -2.35
N SER A 243 -0.74 18.94 -1.39
CA SER A 243 -0.38 18.93 0.03
C SER A 243 -1.30 17.99 0.80
N ALA A 244 -0.72 17.15 1.63
CA ALA A 244 -1.43 16.27 2.54
C ALA A 244 -1.11 16.63 3.97
N ASP A 245 -2.11 17.09 4.71
CA ASP A 245 -2.04 17.46 6.12
C ASP A 245 -2.51 16.29 6.99
N PHE A 246 -1.71 15.94 8.00
CA PHE A 246 -1.98 14.85 8.93
C PHE A 246 -2.01 15.37 10.36
N SER A 247 -3.07 15.05 11.08
CA SER A 247 -3.30 15.49 12.46
C SER A 247 -3.46 14.30 13.39
N THR A 248 -2.75 14.35 14.53
CA THR A 248 -2.77 13.36 15.61
C THR A 248 -2.69 14.10 16.95
N PRO A 249 -2.89 13.43 18.11
CA PRO A 249 -2.59 14.03 19.41
C PRO A 249 -1.14 14.47 19.58
N LEU A 250 -0.21 13.86 18.85
CA LEU A 250 1.22 14.19 18.87
C LEU A 250 1.56 15.40 17.99
N GLY A 251 0.53 16.04 17.39
CA GLY A 251 0.65 17.24 16.58
C GLY A 251 0.37 17.00 15.11
N GLN A 252 0.81 17.96 14.29
CA GLN A 252 0.56 17.99 12.85
C GLN A 252 1.82 17.77 12.02
N ARG A 253 1.65 17.10 10.88
CA ARG A 253 2.68 16.89 9.86
C ARG A 253 2.09 17.14 8.48
N ARG A 254 2.94 17.58 7.57
CA ARG A 254 2.57 17.86 6.18
C ARG A 254 3.48 17.10 5.22
N ILE A 255 2.87 16.50 4.21
CA ILE A 255 3.54 15.98 3.03
C ILE A 255 3.22 16.92 1.87
N VAL A 256 4.22 17.22 1.05
CA VAL A 256 4.02 17.95 -0.20
C VAL A 256 4.63 17.12 -1.32
N PHE A 257 3.96 17.03 -2.46
CA PHE A 257 4.50 16.35 -3.64
C PHE A 257 3.91 16.98 -4.90
N ALA A 258 4.54 16.76 -6.04
CA ALA A 258 4.06 17.23 -7.32
C ALA A 258 3.87 16.07 -8.28
N ILE A 259 2.94 16.23 -9.20
CA ILE A 259 2.68 15.28 -10.28
C ILE A 259 3.20 15.87 -11.59
N ARG A 260 4.12 15.15 -12.26
CA ARG A 260 4.67 15.53 -13.57
C ARG A 260 3.93 14.78 -14.68
N SER A 261 3.45 15.54 -15.65
CA SER A 261 2.76 14.99 -16.82
C SER A 261 3.75 14.41 -17.85
N PRO A 262 3.39 13.32 -18.56
CA PRO A 262 4.27 12.73 -19.56
C PRO A 262 4.57 13.75 -20.67
N GLY A 263 5.85 14.03 -20.94
CA GLY A 263 6.26 14.97 -22.00
C GLY A 263 6.56 16.40 -21.57
N SER A 264 6.54 16.72 -20.27
CA SER A 264 7.01 18.01 -19.76
C SER A 264 8.52 17.95 -19.44
N THR A 265 9.34 18.31 -20.43
CA THR A 265 10.78 18.61 -20.29
C THR A 265 11.04 20.09 -20.42
#